data_AF-A0A7S2YI43-F1
#
_entry.id   AF-A0A7S2YI43-F1
#
_cell.length_a   1.000
_cell.length_b   1.000
_cell.length_c   1.000
_cell.angle_alpha   90.00
_cell.angle_beta   90.00
_cell.angle_gamma   90.00
#
_symmetry.space_group_name_H-M   'P 1'
#
loop_
_entity.id
_entity.type
_entity.pdbx_description
1 polymer ?
#
loop_
_entity_poly.entity_id
_entity_poly.type
_entity_poly.pdbx_seq_one_letter_code
_entity_poly.pdbx_strand_id
1 'polypeptide(L)'
;LEKLYLQKNDLNGTIPESIGACTLMTEFRVNGQLNGKLGGEIPSSFYNLEQMIRFDLRDNKFTGSLDPRIAQMQRLLDLRISGNQMTGVLPSDALATIPDLRIFEFEGINMDITGTVTQALCDKRSQEGVQLVSLTANCKAAPDGFAEIECAELCCTTCCDPQGLDCEEG
;
A
#
# COMPACT_ATOMS: atom_id res chain seq x y z
N LEU A 1 22.70 5.25 -0.77
CA LEU A 1 22.06 3.95 -1.11
C LEU A 1 20.85 4.26 -1.98
N GLU A 2 20.76 3.70 -3.18
CA GLU A 2 19.65 3.99 -4.11
C GLU A 2 18.56 2.92 -4.12
N LYS A 3 18.93 1.65 -3.94
CA LYS A 3 18.00 0.52 -4.01
C LYS A 3 18.34 -0.46 -2.91
N LEU A 4 17.33 -0.94 -2.20
CA LEU A 4 17.46 -1.95 -1.16
C LEU A 4 16.44 -3.06 -1.39
N TYR A 5 16.97 -4.24 -1.71
CA TYR A 5 16.21 -5.44 -2.02
C TYR A 5 16.51 -6.50 -0.98
N LEU A 6 15.52 -6.81 -0.16
CA LEU A 6 15.60 -7.77 0.94
C LEU A 6 14.46 -8.78 0.86
N GLN A 7 13.81 -8.91 -0.29
CA GLN A 7 12.72 -9.87 -0.45
C GLN A 7 13.24 -11.30 -0.26
N LYS A 8 12.33 -12.21 0.10
CA LYS A 8 12.62 -13.63 0.24
C LYS A 8 13.66 -13.96 1.32
N ASN A 9 13.76 -13.14 2.37
CA ASN A 9 14.57 -13.43 3.55
C ASN A 9 13.70 -13.81 4.76
N ASP A 10 14.36 -14.32 5.81
CA ASP A 10 13.76 -14.64 7.11
C ASP A 10 13.88 -13.49 8.12
N LEU A 11 13.96 -12.25 7.62
CA LEU A 11 14.13 -11.05 8.44
C LEU A 11 12.98 -10.90 9.44
N ASN A 12 13.32 -10.50 10.66
CA ASN A 12 12.38 -10.28 11.76
C ASN A 12 12.69 -8.95 12.48
N GLY A 13 11.81 -8.56 13.40
CA GLY A 13 11.92 -7.29 14.10
C GLY A 13 11.27 -6.16 13.31
N THR A 14 11.77 -4.93 13.50
CA THR A 14 11.21 -3.72 12.90
C THR A 14 12.20 -3.08 11.92
N ILE A 15 11.69 -2.24 11.02
CA ILE A 15 12.57 -1.39 10.22
C ILE A 15 13.04 -0.22 11.12
N PRO A 16 14.35 0.08 11.20
CA PRO A 16 14.83 1.18 12.03
C PRO A 16 14.60 2.55 11.38
N GLU A 17 14.38 3.58 12.20
CA GLU A 17 14.25 4.99 11.76
C GLU A 17 15.49 5.52 11.02
N SER A 18 16.65 4.89 11.16
CA SER A 18 17.85 5.26 10.40
C SER A 18 17.70 5.08 8.88
N ILE A 19 16.70 4.33 8.41
CA ILE A 19 16.45 4.13 6.98
C ILE A 19 16.16 5.46 6.26
N GLY A 20 15.54 6.44 6.94
CA GLY A 20 15.27 7.76 6.39
C GLY A 20 16.52 8.59 6.09
N ALA A 21 17.69 8.21 6.59
CA ALA A 21 18.96 8.84 6.19
C ALA A 21 19.36 8.49 4.75
N CYS A 22 18.75 7.47 4.14
CA CYS A 22 19.01 7.07 2.76
C CYS A 22 18.20 7.91 1.77
N THR A 23 18.33 9.24 1.79
CA THR A 23 17.49 10.19 1.02
C THR A 23 17.52 10.02 -0.49
N LEU A 24 18.52 9.33 -1.04
CA LEU A 24 18.62 8.98 -2.46
C LEU A 24 17.94 7.65 -2.82
N MET A 25 17.24 7.01 -1.87
CA MET A 25 16.58 5.73 -2.10
C MET A 25 15.39 5.90 -3.03
N THR A 26 15.39 5.08 -4.07
CA THR A 26 14.36 5.01 -5.11
C THR A 26 13.55 3.72 -5.03
N GLU A 27 14.11 2.66 -4.47
CA GLU A 27 13.41 1.39 -4.31
C GLU A 27 13.70 0.75 -2.97
N PHE A 28 12.65 0.43 -2.23
CA PHE A 28 12.70 -0.38 -1.02
C PHE A 28 11.74 -1.55 -1.15
N ARG A 29 12.28 -2.77 -1.06
CA ARG A 29 11.49 -3.98 -1.21
C ARG A 29 11.87 -5.01 -0.15
N VAL A 30 10.92 -5.36 0.70
CA VAL A 30 11.08 -6.34 1.78
C VAL A 30 10.01 -7.43 1.73
N ASN A 31 9.35 -7.63 0.58
CA ASN A 31 8.32 -8.65 0.40
C ASN A 31 8.72 -9.98 1.07
N GLY A 32 7.87 -10.43 1.99
CA GLY A 32 8.10 -11.66 2.74
C GLY A 32 7.86 -12.91 1.89
N GLN A 33 8.30 -14.05 2.40
CA GLN A 33 7.84 -15.35 1.91
C GLN A 33 6.53 -15.74 2.64
N LEU A 34 6.04 -16.96 2.41
CA LEU A 34 5.02 -17.60 3.27
C LEU A 34 5.49 -17.51 4.74
N ASN A 35 4.89 -16.58 5.50
CA ASN A 35 5.21 -16.20 6.89
C ASN A 35 6.38 -15.21 7.09
N GLY A 36 6.42 -14.10 6.35
CA GLY A 36 7.29 -12.96 6.68
C GLY A 36 7.17 -12.54 8.16
N LYS A 37 8.29 -12.08 8.74
CA LYS A 37 8.40 -11.82 10.19
C LYS A 37 8.77 -10.39 10.54
N LEU A 38 9.03 -9.53 9.55
CA LEU A 38 9.18 -8.10 9.79
C LEU A 38 7.83 -7.52 10.20
N GLY A 39 7.83 -6.62 11.18
CA GLY A 39 6.61 -5.99 11.64
C GLY A 39 6.87 -4.68 12.36
N GLY A 40 5.94 -4.31 13.25
CA GLY A 40 5.88 -2.97 13.80
C GLY A 40 5.31 -1.97 12.79
N GLU A 41 5.34 -0.69 13.14
CA GLU A 41 4.86 0.38 12.26
C GLU A 41 5.88 0.72 11.17
N ILE A 42 5.39 1.30 10.06
CA ILE A 42 6.25 1.91 9.05
C ILE A 42 6.94 3.12 9.71
N PRO A 43 8.28 3.17 9.79
CA PRO A 43 9.00 4.27 10.41
C PRO A 43 8.63 5.62 9.82
N SER A 44 8.45 6.62 10.67
CA SER A 44 8.02 7.96 10.24
C SER A 44 9.02 8.63 9.29
N SER A 45 10.29 8.25 9.39
CA SER A 45 11.35 8.72 8.51
C SER A 45 11.28 8.19 7.07
N PHE A 46 10.49 7.14 6.78
CA PHE A 46 10.28 6.70 5.40
C PHE A 46 9.64 7.79 4.56
N TYR A 47 8.69 8.53 5.12
CA TYR A 47 7.95 9.57 4.40
C TYR A 47 8.86 10.72 3.91
N ASN A 48 10.08 10.84 4.45
CA ASN A 48 11.09 11.80 3.97
C ASN A 48 11.89 11.31 2.75
N LEU A 49 11.68 10.07 2.29
CA LEU A 49 12.36 9.49 1.13
C LEU A 49 11.68 9.96 -0.17
N GLU A 50 11.80 11.25 -0.48
CA GLU A 50 11.14 11.90 -1.63
C GLU A 50 11.54 11.31 -2.99
N GLN A 51 12.67 10.60 -3.05
CA GLN A 51 13.13 9.93 -4.26
C GLN A 51 12.50 8.55 -4.49
N MET A 52 11.67 8.07 -3.56
CA MET A 52 11.06 6.74 -3.62
C MET A 52 10.16 6.61 -4.85
N ILE A 53 10.41 5.57 -5.64
CA ILE A 53 9.66 5.18 -6.83
C ILE A 53 8.85 3.92 -6.54
N ARG A 54 9.42 2.97 -5.78
CA ARG A 54 8.79 1.70 -5.45
C ARG A 54 8.96 1.33 -3.99
N PHE A 55 7.84 1.13 -3.31
CA PHE A 55 7.78 0.73 -1.92
C PHE A 55 6.94 -0.54 -1.77
N ASP A 56 7.62 -1.68 -1.58
CA ASP A 56 6.98 -3.00 -1.52
C ASP A 56 7.25 -3.67 -0.17
N LEU A 57 6.20 -3.69 0.68
CA LEU A 57 6.21 -4.24 2.03
C LEU A 57 5.41 -5.55 2.16
N ARG A 58 4.93 -6.11 1.04
CA ARG A 58 3.94 -7.19 1.07
C ARG A 58 4.35 -8.40 1.90
N ASP A 59 3.36 -9.15 2.36
CA ASP A 59 3.55 -10.46 3.00
C ASP A 59 4.43 -10.42 4.26
N ASN A 60 4.22 -9.42 5.11
CA ASN A 60 4.93 -9.25 6.38
C ASN A 60 3.90 -9.08 7.53
N LYS A 61 4.33 -8.51 8.65
CA LYS A 61 3.52 -8.27 9.86
C LYS A 61 3.53 -6.79 10.23
N PHE A 62 3.61 -5.89 9.25
CA PHE A 62 3.53 -4.45 9.51
C PHE A 62 2.17 -4.09 10.09
N THR A 63 2.18 -3.26 11.12
CA THR A 63 0.99 -2.80 11.88
C THR A 63 0.85 -1.28 11.80
N GLY A 64 -0.22 -0.75 12.39
CA GLY A 64 -0.49 0.69 12.40
C GLY A 64 -1.15 1.15 11.10
N SER A 65 -1.30 2.48 10.95
CA SER A 65 -1.97 3.07 9.80
C SER A 65 -1.01 3.55 8.72
N LEU A 66 -1.51 3.58 7.48
CA LEU A 66 -0.82 4.29 6.39
C LEU A 66 -0.96 5.80 6.63
N ASP A 67 0.15 6.45 6.97
CA ASP A 67 0.16 7.87 7.31
C ASP A 67 -0.10 8.74 6.05
N PRO A 68 -0.94 9.78 6.11
CA PRO A 68 -1.13 10.73 5.01
C PRO A 68 0.16 11.38 4.49
N ARG A 69 1.24 11.40 5.28
CA ARG A 69 2.58 11.82 4.83
C ARG A 69 3.15 10.97 3.69
N ILE A 70 2.54 9.84 3.33
CA ILE A 70 2.85 9.14 2.08
C ILE A 70 2.78 10.06 0.85
N ALA A 71 1.94 11.10 0.90
CA ALA A 71 1.88 12.16 -0.11
C ALA A 71 3.21 12.92 -0.29
N GLN A 72 4.15 12.88 0.65
CA GLN A 72 5.47 13.51 0.50
C GLN A 72 6.36 12.75 -0.50
N MET A 73 6.08 11.47 -0.77
CA MET A 73 6.78 10.67 -1.76
C MET A 73 6.26 10.97 -3.18
N GLN A 74 6.51 12.19 -3.66
CA GLN A 74 5.97 12.72 -4.92
C GLN A 74 6.42 11.94 -6.18
N ARG A 75 7.43 11.07 -6.07
CA ARG A 75 7.92 10.22 -7.16
C ARG A 75 7.39 8.79 -7.11
N LEU A 76 6.54 8.46 -6.13
CA LEU A 76 6.06 7.11 -5.89
C LEU A 76 5.15 6.65 -7.03
N LEU A 77 5.53 5.56 -7.68
CA LEU A 77 4.75 4.93 -8.75
C LEU A 77 4.05 3.66 -8.28
N ASP A 78 4.63 2.98 -7.31
CA ASP A 78 4.33 1.60 -6.98
C ASP A 78 4.38 1.40 -5.46
N LEU A 79 3.19 1.34 -4.85
CA LEU A 79 2.97 1.15 -3.42
C LEU A 79 2.27 -0.19 -3.20
N ARG A 80 2.92 -1.10 -2.48
CA ARG A 80 2.34 -2.41 -2.18
C ARG A 80 2.50 -2.74 -0.70
N ILE A 81 1.38 -2.89 -0.02
CA ILE A 81 1.32 -3.15 1.42
C ILE A 81 0.44 -4.36 1.77
N SER A 82 -0.10 -5.08 0.78
CA SER A 82 -0.91 -6.28 0.94
C SER A 82 -0.29 -7.34 1.84
N GLY A 83 -1.12 -8.15 2.49
CA GLY A 83 -0.66 -9.26 3.33
C GLY A 83 0.09 -8.79 4.58
N ASN A 84 -0.33 -7.66 5.16
CA ASN A 84 0.16 -7.15 6.44
C ASN A 84 -0.96 -7.15 7.50
N GLN A 85 -0.73 -6.46 8.62
CA GLN A 85 -1.68 -6.27 9.73
C GLN A 85 -1.98 -4.78 9.93
N MET A 86 -1.99 -4.01 8.83
CA MET A 86 -2.21 -2.57 8.86
C MET A 86 -3.68 -2.26 9.13
N THR A 87 -3.94 -1.18 9.86
CA THR A 87 -5.27 -0.79 10.32
C THR A 87 -5.55 0.70 10.06
N GLY A 88 -6.76 1.15 10.37
CA GLY A 88 -7.11 2.58 10.34
C GLY A 88 -7.76 3.00 9.03
N VAL A 89 -7.78 4.30 8.75
CA VAL A 89 -8.52 4.85 7.60
C VAL A 89 -7.60 5.04 6.40
N LEU A 90 -8.04 4.61 5.23
CA LEU A 90 -7.33 4.83 3.96
C LEU A 90 -7.14 6.35 3.71
N PRO A 91 -5.90 6.87 3.59
CA PRO A 91 -5.65 8.28 3.31
C PRO A 91 -5.83 8.59 1.81
N SER A 92 -7.02 8.33 1.27
CA SER A 92 -7.31 8.35 -0.16
C SER A 92 -7.02 9.72 -0.81
N ASP A 93 -7.41 10.82 -0.15
CA ASP A 93 -7.12 12.17 -0.65
C ASP A 93 -5.63 12.49 -0.69
N ALA A 94 -4.84 11.99 0.27
CA ALA A 94 -3.40 12.17 0.26
C ALA A 94 -2.76 11.39 -0.89
N LEU A 95 -3.16 10.13 -1.09
CA LEU A 95 -2.72 9.30 -2.21
C LEU A 95 -3.08 9.92 -3.58
N ALA A 96 -4.24 10.58 -3.67
CA ALA A 96 -4.66 11.28 -4.88
C ALA A 96 -3.74 12.44 -5.27
N THR A 97 -2.98 13.01 -4.31
CA THR A 97 -2.00 14.08 -4.59
C THR A 97 -0.68 13.59 -5.16
N ILE A 98 -0.42 12.27 -5.15
CA ILE A 98 0.81 11.69 -5.71
C ILE A 98 0.67 11.68 -7.24
N PRO A 99 1.44 12.47 -8.00
CA PRO A 99 1.15 12.74 -9.40
C PRO A 99 1.13 11.48 -10.25
N ASP A 100 2.12 10.60 -10.07
CA ASP A 100 2.35 9.47 -10.95
C ASP A 100 2.06 8.11 -10.28
N LEU A 101 1.22 8.04 -9.23
CA LEU A 101 0.88 6.75 -8.60
C LEU A 101 0.18 5.82 -9.61
N ARG A 102 0.76 4.64 -9.85
CA ARG A 102 0.29 3.67 -10.86
C ARG A 102 -0.22 2.37 -10.29
N ILE A 103 0.38 1.90 -9.21
CA ILE A 103 0.03 0.63 -8.58
C ILE A 103 -0.16 0.91 -7.10
N PHE A 104 -1.32 0.53 -6.60
CA PHE A 104 -1.62 0.51 -5.19
C PHE A 104 -2.32 -0.79 -4.81
N GLU A 105 -1.61 -1.66 -4.11
CA GLU A 105 -2.12 -2.96 -3.63
C GLU A 105 -2.18 -2.91 -2.09
N PHE A 106 -3.38 -3.07 -1.54
CA PHE A 106 -3.65 -3.04 -0.10
C PHE A 106 -4.82 -3.97 0.27
N GLU A 107 -4.57 -5.28 0.21
CA GLU A 107 -5.53 -6.32 0.54
C GLU A 107 -4.92 -7.39 1.45
N GLY A 108 -5.76 -8.12 2.20
CA GLY A 108 -5.31 -9.29 2.96
C GLY A 108 -6.11 -9.59 4.22
N ILE A 109 -6.04 -10.87 4.64
CA ILE A 109 -6.83 -11.50 5.72
C ILE A 109 -6.79 -10.74 7.05
N ASN A 110 -5.64 -10.16 7.39
CA ASN A 110 -5.41 -9.54 8.69
C ASN A 110 -5.29 -8.01 8.61
N MET A 111 -5.60 -7.42 7.45
CA MET A 111 -5.64 -5.97 7.31
C MET A 111 -7.02 -5.46 7.71
N ASP A 112 -7.05 -4.34 8.43
CA ASP A 112 -8.28 -3.66 8.89
C ASP A 112 -8.21 -2.19 8.44
N ILE A 113 -7.87 -1.99 7.17
CA ILE A 113 -7.89 -0.66 6.54
C ILE A 113 -9.32 -0.42 6.09
N THR A 114 -9.92 0.63 6.63
CA THR A 114 -11.31 1.01 6.39
C THR A 114 -11.42 2.32 5.61
N GLY A 115 -12.62 2.61 5.12
CA GLY A 115 -12.95 3.90 4.53
C GLY A 115 -13.27 3.78 3.05
N THR A 116 -13.05 4.85 2.30
CA THR A 116 -13.51 4.95 0.91
C THR A 116 -12.35 5.31 -0.02
N VAL A 117 -12.39 4.74 -1.23
CA VAL A 117 -11.57 5.25 -2.33
C VAL A 117 -12.27 6.50 -2.87
N THR A 118 -11.68 7.67 -2.64
CA THR A 118 -12.28 8.94 -3.03
C THR A 118 -12.27 9.11 -4.56
N GLN A 119 -13.19 9.93 -5.06
CA GLN A 119 -13.26 10.23 -6.49
C GLN A 119 -11.94 10.79 -7.03
N ALA A 120 -11.22 11.59 -6.22
CA ALA A 120 -9.92 12.15 -6.62
C ALA A 120 -8.87 11.06 -6.89
N LEU A 121 -8.80 10.01 -6.05
CA LEU A 121 -7.92 8.87 -6.29
C LEU A 121 -8.40 8.07 -7.51
N CYS A 122 -9.72 7.93 -7.66
CA CYS A 122 -10.33 7.22 -8.77
C CYS A 122 -10.06 7.87 -10.13
N ASP A 123 -10.14 9.20 -10.20
CA ASP A 123 -9.95 9.99 -11.41
C ASP A 123 -8.55 9.79 -12.01
N LYS A 124 -7.56 9.38 -11.20
CA LYS A 124 -6.22 9.02 -11.68
C LYS A 124 -6.20 7.82 -12.63
N ARG A 125 -7.27 7.03 -12.70
CA ARG A 125 -7.42 5.97 -13.71
C ARG A 125 -7.72 6.53 -15.09
N SER A 126 -8.36 7.70 -15.15
CA SER A 126 -8.84 8.34 -16.37
C SER A 126 -7.91 9.45 -16.89
N GLN A 127 -6.78 9.71 -16.22
CA GLN A 127 -5.83 10.74 -16.60
C GLN A 127 -4.95 10.30 -17.79
N GLU A 128 -4.69 11.22 -18.70
CA GLU A 128 -3.77 10.97 -19.83
C GLU A 128 -2.32 11.01 -19.33
N GLY A 129 -1.53 9.97 -19.62
CA GLY A 129 -0.13 9.86 -19.19
C GLY A 129 0.09 9.34 -17.76
N VAL A 130 -0.91 9.46 -16.88
CA VAL A 130 -0.93 8.90 -15.53
C VAL A 130 -2.06 7.88 -15.45
N GLN A 131 -1.71 6.61 -15.28
CA GLN A 131 -2.71 5.57 -15.09
C GLN A 131 -2.44 4.90 -13.76
N LEU A 132 -3.36 5.07 -12.81
CA LEU A 132 -3.55 4.11 -11.74
C LEU A 132 -4.03 2.80 -12.39
N VAL A 133 -3.06 2.00 -12.84
CA VAL A 133 -3.29 0.76 -13.60
C VAL A 133 -3.82 -0.34 -12.71
N SER A 134 -3.42 -0.35 -11.44
CA SER A 134 -3.83 -1.36 -10.48
C SER A 134 -4.17 -0.68 -9.15
N LEU A 135 -5.40 -0.92 -8.69
CA LEU A 135 -5.92 -0.55 -7.38
C LEU A 135 -6.61 -1.78 -6.80
N THR A 136 -5.92 -2.47 -5.88
CA THR A 136 -6.41 -3.72 -5.27
C THR A 136 -6.76 -3.48 -3.80
N ALA A 137 -7.94 -3.92 -3.38
CA ALA A 137 -8.45 -3.68 -2.02
C ALA A 137 -9.42 -4.78 -1.54
N ASN A 138 -9.66 -4.83 -0.22
CA ASN A 138 -10.73 -5.62 0.41
C ASN A 138 -12.12 -4.95 0.21
N CYS A 139 -12.58 -4.83 -1.04
CA CYS A 139 -13.83 -4.14 -1.40
C CYS A 139 -15.03 -5.07 -1.68
N LYS A 140 -14.85 -6.39 -1.59
CA LYS A 140 -15.98 -7.33 -1.64
C LYS A 140 -16.55 -7.50 -0.24
N ALA A 141 -17.87 -7.40 -0.10
CA ALA A 141 -18.54 -7.64 1.18
C ALA A 141 -18.35 -9.11 1.62
N ALA A 142 -17.99 -9.32 2.89
CA ALA A 142 -17.99 -10.67 3.46
C ALA A 142 -19.43 -11.23 3.54
N PRO A 143 -19.62 -12.57 3.54
CA PRO A 143 -20.94 -13.20 3.63
C PRO A 143 -21.79 -12.79 4.84
N ASP A 144 -21.19 -12.22 5.88
CA ASP A 144 -21.80 -11.81 7.14
C ASP A 144 -21.75 -10.28 7.40
N GLY A 145 -21.29 -9.44 6.45
CA GLY A 145 -21.06 -8.02 6.77
C GLY A 145 -20.75 -7.08 5.60
N PHE A 146 -20.21 -5.91 5.97
CA PHE A 146 -19.88 -4.80 5.08
C PHE A 146 -18.50 -5.01 4.41
N ALA A 147 -18.27 -4.36 3.27
CA ALA A 147 -16.93 -4.23 2.72
C ALA A 147 -16.10 -3.28 3.59
N GLU A 148 -14.83 -3.59 3.82
CA GLU A 148 -13.92 -2.72 4.59
C GLU A 148 -13.60 -1.44 3.81
N ILE A 149 -13.54 -1.56 2.47
CA ILE A 149 -13.31 -0.46 1.55
C ILE A 149 -14.51 -0.29 0.62
N GLU A 150 -15.05 0.93 0.60
CA GLU A 150 -16.03 1.33 -0.40
C GLU A 150 -15.30 1.87 -1.64
N CYS A 151 -15.40 1.14 -2.75
CA CYS A 151 -14.93 1.59 -4.06
C CYS A 151 -16.11 2.06 -4.92
N ALA A 152 -15.96 3.19 -5.61
CA ALA A 152 -16.87 3.56 -6.69
C ALA A 152 -16.80 2.51 -7.84
N GLU A 153 -17.86 2.41 -8.65
CA GLU A 153 -17.97 1.44 -9.75
C GLU A 153 -16.75 1.53 -10.70
N LEU A 154 -16.11 0.40 -11.01
CA LEU A 154 -14.89 0.26 -11.81
C LEU A 154 -13.63 0.91 -11.22
N CYS A 155 -13.68 1.47 -10.01
CA CYS A 155 -12.55 2.22 -9.46
C CYS A 155 -11.41 1.30 -9.02
N CYS A 156 -11.74 0.31 -8.19
CA CYS A 156 -10.81 -0.72 -7.77
C CYS A 156 -10.72 -1.73 -8.90
N THR A 157 -9.52 -1.94 -9.42
CA THR A 157 -9.30 -2.86 -10.55
C THR A 157 -9.40 -4.32 -10.12
N THR A 158 -9.21 -4.57 -8.83
CA THR A 158 -9.37 -5.89 -8.23
C THR A 158 -9.98 -5.73 -6.86
N CYS A 159 -11.13 -6.38 -6.64
CA CYS A 159 -11.80 -6.41 -5.36
C CYS A 159 -11.72 -7.81 -4.76
N CYS A 160 -11.11 -7.90 -3.58
CA CYS A 160 -11.01 -9.10 -2.80
C CYS A 160 -12.02 -9.10 -1.65
N ASP A 161 -12.44 -10.29 -1.21
CA ASP A 161 -13.08 -10.46 0.09
C ASP A 161 -12.09 -10.14 1.22
N PRO A 162 -12.55 -9.88 2.45
CA PRO A 162 -11.64 -9.61 3.57
C PRO A 162 -10.69 -10.77 3.85
N GLN A 163 -10.99 -11.99 3.38
CA GLN A 163 -10.09 -13.14 3.47
C GLN A 163 -9.03 -13.17 2.35
N GLY A 164 -9.04 -12.25 1.38
CA GLY A 164 -8.11 -12.25 0.26
C GLY A 164 -8.09 -13.56 -0.54
N LEU A 165 -9.14 -14.39 -0.42
CA LEU A 165 -9.25 -15.71 -1.05
C LEU A 165 -10.07 -15.65 -2.34
N ASP A 166 -10.96 -14.66 -2.43
CA ASP A 166 -11.85 -14.47 -3.56
C ASP A 166 -11.71 -13.04 -4.09
N CYS A 167 -10.93 -12.90 -5.16
CA CYS A 167 -10.67 -11.64 -5.83
C CYS A 167 -11.25 -11.66 -7.24
N GLU A 168 -12.01 -10.63 -7.59
CA GLU A 168 -12.59 -10.44 -8.92
C GLU A 168 -12.05 -9.15 -9.55
N GLU A 169 -11.93 -9.15 -10.88
CA GLU A 169 -11.67 -7.92 -11.62
C GLU A 169 -12.87 -6.97 -11.47
N GLY A 170 -12.58 -5.73 -11.10
CA GLY A 170 -13.57 -4.69 -10.83
C GLY A 170 -13.90 -3.81 -12.01
#